data_AF-A0A3L7WHS3-F1
#
_entry.id   AF-A0A3L7WHS3-F1
#
_cell.length_a   1.000
_cell.length_b   1.000
_cell.length_c   1.000
_cell.angle_alpha   90.00
_cell.angle_beta   90.00
_cell.angle_gamma   90.00
#
_symmetry.space_group_name_H-M   'P 1'
#
loop_
_entity.id
_entity.type
_entity.pdbx_description
1 polymer ?
#
loop_
_entity_poly.entity_id
_entity_poly.type
_entity_poly.pdbx_seq_one_letter_code
_entity_poly.pdbx_strand_id
1 'polypeptide(L)'
;MSDVRIELRYFARVRELLGRRADTRTFPPGTTIADIWASLTEECPSLVGLTWKPSVNQEYATPETVLQDGDEVVFIPPVSGGTGSSAPDFPTDPSRIDTRFVGRDKR
;
A
#
# COMPACT_ATOMS: atom_id res chain seq x y z
N MET A 1 6.73 -10.11 -31.61
CA MET A 1 6.32 -9.04 -30.67
C MET A 1 6.90 -9.44 -29.33
N SER A 2 7.72 -8.59 -28.72
CA SER A 2 8.39 -8.92 -27.45
C SER A 2 7.40 -8.78 -26.31
N ASP A 3 7.25 -9.84 -25.53
CA ASP A 3 6.48 -9.88 -24.30
C ASP A 3 7.07 -8.92 -23.26
N VAL A 4 6.26 -8.46 -22.31
CA VAL A 4 6.67 -7.58 -21.19
C VAL A 4 6.66 -8.36 -19.88
N ARG A 5 7.72 -8.22 -19.08
CA ARG A 5 7.88 -8.86 -17.77
C ARG A 5 7.42 -7.91 -16.68
N ILE A 6 6.37 -8.30 -15.95
CA ILE A 6 5.76 -7.48 -14.90
C ILE A 6 5.98 -8.13 -13.53
N GLU A 7 6.41 -7.34 -12.55
CA GLU A 7 6.49 -7.75 -11.15
C GLU A 7 5.17 -7.43 -10.44
N LEU A 8 4.50 -8.44 -9.91
CA LEU A 8 3.25 -8.31 -9.17
C LEU A 8 3.52 -8.43 -7.68
N ARG A 9 3.11 -7.45 -6.88
CA ARG A 9 3.19 -7.52 -5.41
C ARG A 9 1.82 -7.52 -4.77
N TYR A 10 1.66 -8.40 -3.78
CA TYR A 10 0.39 -8.65 -3.12
C TYR A 10 0.48 -8.32 -1.64
N PHE A 11 -0.51 -7.59 -1.15
CA PHE A 11 -0.61 -7.17 0.25
C PHE A 11 -1.94 -7.59 0.87
N ALA A 12 -1.96 -7.64 2.21
CA ALA A 12 -3.13 -7.92 3.03
C ALA A 12 -3.96 -9.09 2.46
N ARG A 13 -5.25 -8.87 2.21
CA ARG A 13 -6.19 -9.92 1.78
C ARG A 13 -5.81 -10.57 0.45
N VAL A 14 -5.25 -9.80 -0.49
CA VAL A 14 -4.80 -10.32 -1.80
C VAL A 14 -3.71 -11.37 -1.61
N ARG A 15 -2.74 -11.09 -0.72
CA ARG A 15 -1.67 -12.03 -0.37
C ARG A 15 -2.20 -13.29 0.30
N GLU A 16 -3.17 -13.16 1.22
CA GLU A 16 -3.76 -14.31 1.91
C GLU A 16 -4.49 -15.23 0.94
N LEU A 17 -5.24 -14.66 -0.01
CA LEU A 17 -6.00 -15.43 -1.00
C LEU A 17 -5.10 -16.11 -2.03
N LEU A 18 -4.04 -15.42 -2.48
CA LEU A 18 -3.08 -15.97 -3.45
C LEU A 18 -2.02 -16.87 -2.81
N GLY A 19 -1.83 -16.84 -1.49
CA GLY A 19 -0.80 -17.63 -0.79
C GLY A 19 0.65 -17.22 -1.09
N ARG A 20 0.87 -16.14 -1.83
CA ARG A 20 2.21 -15.64 -2.22
C ARG A 20 2.30 -14.13 -2.07
N ARG A 21 3.50 -13.63 -1.76
CA ARG A 21 3.77 -12.19 -1.54
C ARG A 21 4.03 -11.41 -2.82
N ALA A 22 4.57 -12.08 -3.84
CA ALA A 22 4.89 -11.50 -5.12
C ALA A 22 4.93 -12.60 -6.19
N ASP A 23 4.80 -12.20 -7.44
CA ASP A 23 4.94 -13.05 -8.61
C ASP A 23 5.59 -12.25 -9.75
N THR A 24 6.23 -12.92 -10.69
CA THR A 24 6.74 -12.25 -11.90
C THR A 24 6.18 -12.98 -13.10
N ARG A 25 5.46 -12.24 -13.95
CA ARG A 25 4.73 -12.81 -15.09
C ARG A 25 5.06 -12.07 -16.36
N THR A 26 4.96 -12.80 -17.47
CA THR A 26 5.17 -12.25 -18.79
C THR A 26 3.82 -12.10 -19.48
N PHE A 27 3.57 -10.92 -20.04
CA PHE A 27 2.32 -10.56 -20.69
C PHE A 27 2.58 -10.05 -22.11
N PRO A 28 1.60 -10.12 -23.02
CA PRO A 28 1.74 -9.47 -24.32
C PRO A 28 1.88 -7.94 -24.16
N PRO A 29 2.57 -7.25 -25.09
CA PRO A 29 2.66 -5.80 -25.06
C PRO A 29 1.26 -5.19 -25.21
N GLY A 30 0.98 -4.14 -24.43
CA GLY A 30 -0.33 -3.51 -24.38
C GLY A 30 -1.27 -4.05 -23.29
N THR A 31 -0.84 -5.05 -22.51
CA THR A 31 -1.58 -5.51 -21.33
C THR A 31 -1.77 -4.40 -20.32
N THR A 32 -3.01 -4.26 -19.83
CA THR A 32 -3.37 -3.30 -18.80
C THR A 32 -3.41 -3.95 -17.42
N ILE A 33 -3.44 -3.12 -16.38
CA ILE A 33 -3.61 -3.59 -15.00
C ILE A 33 -4.91 -4.38 -14.82
N ALA A 34 -6.00 -3.97 -15.49
CA ALA A 34 -7.28 -4.66 -15.47
C ALA A 34 -7.16 -6.08 -16.05
N ASP A 35 -6.41 -6.26 -17.13
CA ASP A 35 -6.16 -7.57 -17.73
C ASP A 35 -5.42 -8.49 -16.76
N ILE A 36 -4.40 -7.97 -16.07
CA ILE A 36 -3.67 -8.74 -15.04
C ILE A 36 -4.60 -9.14 -13.90
N TRP A 37 -5.44 -8.23 -13.41
CA TRP A 37 -6.40 -8.53 -12.36
C TRP A 37 -7.41 -9.60 -12.80
N ALA A 38 -7.90 -9.51 -14.04
CA ALA A 38 -8.78 -10.51 -14.63
C ALA A 38 -8.12 -11.90 -14.62
N SER A 39 -6.88 -12.01 -15.12
CA SER A 39 -6.14 -13.28 -15.09
C SER A 39 -5.95 -13.84 -13.67
N LEU A 40 -5.69 -12.98 -12.67
CA LEU A 40 -5.60 -13.43 -11.27
C LEU A 40 -6.96 -13.92 -10.74
N THR A 41 -8.07 -13.29 -11.12
CA THR A 41 -9.41 -13.72 -10.71
C THR A 41 -9.85 -15.03 -11.38
N GLU A 42 -9.35 -15.32 -12.59
CA GLU A 42 -9.56 -16.61 -13.24
C GLU A 42 -8.87 -17.74 -12.49
N GLU A 43 -7.66 -17.51 -11.98
CA GLU A 43 -6.91 -18.49 -11.17
C GLU A 43 -7.45 -18.60 -9.73
N CYS A 44 -7.85 -17.48 -9.14
CA CYS A 44 -8.36 -17.41 -7.77
C CYS A 44 -9.70 -16.64 -7.76
N PRO A 45 -10.82 -17.34 -7.93
CA PRO A 45 -12.16 -16.75 -7.93
C PRO A 45 -12.49 -15.98 -6.64
N SER A 46 -11.79 -16.27 -5.53
CA SER A 46 -11.94 -15.55 -4.27
C SER A 46 -11.51 -14.08 -4.31
N LEU A 47 -10.78 -13.67 -5.36
CA LEU A 47 -10.43 -12.26 -5.60
C LEU A 47 -11.58 -11.45 -6.21
N VAL A 48 -12.59 -12.12 -6.77
CA VAL A 48 -13.74 -11.46 -7.40
C VAL A 48 -14.51 -10.62 -6.36
N GLY A 49 -14.82 -9.38 -6.74
CA GLY A 49 -15.57 -8.45 -5.88
C GLY A 49 -14.74 -7.76 -4.80
N LEU A 50 -13.44 -8.05 -4.68
CA LEU A 50 -12.56 -7.32 -3.78
C LEU A 50 -12.35 -5.89 -4.30
N THR A 51 -12.48 -4.89 -3.42
CA THR A 51 -12.12 -3.51 -3.75
C THR A 51 -10.61 -3.32 -3.61
N TRP A 52 -9.99 -2.64 -4.57
CA TRP A 52 -8.55 -2.35 -4.60
C TRP A 52 -8.27 -1.05 -5.36
N LYS A 53 -7.04 -0.53 -5.20
CA LYS A 53 -6.45 0.54 -6.00
C LYS A 53 -5.12 0.05 -6.56
N PRO A 54 -4.84 0.25 -7.86
CA PRO A 54 -3.56 -0.15 -8.39
C PRO A 54 -2.50 0.93 -8.16
N SER A 55 -1.27 0.46 -8.04
CA SER A 55 -0.08 1.31 -8.09
C SER A 55 0.95 0.69 -9.02
N VAL A 56 1.57 1.50 -9.87
CA VAL A 56 2.68 1.11 -10.74
C VAL A 56 3.92 1.88 -10.31
N ASN A 57 5.03 1.20 -10.04
CA ASN A 57 6.29 1.81 -9.62
C ASN A 57 6.13 2.81 -8.45
N GLN A 58 5.30 2.47 -7.46
CA GLN A 58 4.97 3.28 -6.28
C GLN A 58 4.10 4.54 -6.55
N GLU A 59 3.59 4.70 -7.76
CA GLU A 59 2.64 5.75 -8.12
C GLU A 59 1.23 5.17 -8.29
N TYR A 60 0.19 5.91 -7.89
CA TYR A 60 -1.19 5.46 -8.10
C TYR A 60 -1.53 5.48 -9.59
N ALA A 61 -2.11 4.38 -10.06
CA ALA A 61 -2.49 4.21 -11.46
C ALA A 61 -4.00 3.96 -11.60
N THR A 62 -4.45 3.82 -12.85
CA THR A 62 -5.82 3.37 -13.16
C THR A 62 -5.80 1.94 -13.69
N PRO A 63 -6.90 1.18 -13.58
CA PRO A 63 -6.98 -0.16 -14.16
C PRO A 63 -6.68 -0.20 -15.68
N GLU A 64 -6.94 0.90 -16.38
CA GLU A 64 -6.70 1.06 -17.82
C GLU A 64 -5.25 1.40 -18.18
N THR A 65 -4.38 1.55 -17.18
CA THR A 65 -2.96 1.87 -17.41
C THR A 65 -2.27 0.70 -18.12
N VAL A 66 -1.64 1.00 -19.27
CA VAL A 66 -0.84 0.05 -20.05
C VAL A 66 0.52 -0.13 -19.38
N LEU A 67 0.92 -1.38 -19.18
CA LEU A 67 2.15 -1.73 -18.49
C LEU A 67 3.33 -1.87 -19.45
N GLN A 68 4.50 -1.52 -18.95
CA GLN A 68 5.79 -1.60 -19.64
C GLN A 68 6.65 -2.72 -19.06
N ASP A 69 7.64 -3.15 -19.83
CA ASP A 69 8.60 -4.15 -19.36
C ASP A 69 9.35 -3.67 -18.12
N GLY A 70 9.37 -4.51 -17.08
CA GLY A 70 9.99 -4.22 -15.80
C GLY A 70 9.09 -3.48 -14.79
N ASP A 71 7.84 -3.15 -15.15
CA ASP A 71 6.94 -2.45 -14.22
C ASP A 71 6.59 -3.30 -12.98
N GLU A 72 6.59 -2.64 -11.82
CA GLU A 72 6.09 -3.20 -10.58
C GLU A 72 4.65 -2.77 -10.33
N VAL A 73 3.71 -3.73 -10.30
CA VAL A 73 2.29 -3.51 -10.05
C VAL A 73 1.91 -4.00 -8.66
N VAL A 74 1.24 -3.14 -7.91
CA VAL A 74 0.73 -3.42 -6.57
C VAL A 74 -0.78 -3.26 -6.52
N PHE A 75 -1.46 -4.27 -5.97
CA PHE A 75 -2.90 -4.21 -5.69
C PHE A 75 -3.12 -3.84 -4.22
N ILE A 76 -3.55 -2.60 -3.97
CA ILE A 76 -3.72 -2.05 -2.64
C ILE A 76 -5.21 -2.16 -2.24
N PRO A 77 -5.61 -3.14 -1.41
CA PRO A 77 -6.95 -3.15 -0.85
C PRO A 77 -7.16 -1.92 0.05
N PRO A 78 -8.40 -1.47 0.30
CA PRO A 78 -8.66 -0.40 1.24
C PRO A 78 -8.02 -0.77 2.59
N VAL A 79 -7.09 0.07 3.03
CA VAL A 79 -6.46 -0.13 4.33
C VAL A 79 -7.53 0.11 5.40
N SER A 80 -7.84 -0.89 6.22
CA SER A 80 -8.43 -0.65 7.53
C SER A 80 -7.37 0.03 8.37
N GLY A 81 -7.16 1.33 8.16
CA GLY A 81 -6.40 2.16 9.08
C GLY A 81 -7.04 1.97 10.45
N GLY A 82 -6.31 1.33 11.37
CA GLY A 82 -6.74 1.17 12.74
C GLY A 82 -6.85 2.55 13.38
N THR A 83 -8.04 3.15 13.35
CA THR A 83 -8.42 4.16 14.33
C THR A 83 -8.86 3.42 15.58
N GLY A 84 -7.89 2.91 16.33
CA GLY A 84 -8.01 3.08 17.76
C GLY A 84 -8.04 4.59 17.98
N SER A 85 -9.21 5.15 18.29
CA SER A 85 -9.27 6.35 19.10
C SER A 85 -8.69 6.01 20.47
N SER A 86 -7.38 5.80 20.55
CA SER A 86 -6.62 6.33 21.66
C SER A 86 -6.01 7.59 21.07
N ALA A 87 -6.76 8.69 21.17
CA ALA A 87 -6.07 9.94 21.46
C ALA A 87 -5.06 9.61 22.58
N PRO A 88 -3.79 10.03 22.49
CA PRO A 88 -3.01 10.10 23.70
C PRO A 88 -3.78 11.04 24.63
N ASP A 89 -4.33 10.48 25.71
CA ASP A 89 -4.74 11.23 26.90
C ASP A 89 -3.46 11.85 27.47
N PHE A 90 -2.97 12.89 26.80
CA PHE A 90 -2.02 13.79 27.41
C PHE A 90 -2.82 14.54 28.47
N PRO A 91 -2.52 14.39 29.77
CA PRO A 91 -3.02 15.35 30.72
C PRO A 91 -2.45 16.70 30.29
N THR A 92 -3.32 17.55 29.73
CA THR A 92 -2.99 18.94 29.49
C THR A 92 -3.02 19.60 30.86
N ASP A 93 -1.91 19.49 31.59
CA ASP A 93 -1.65 20.37 32.72
C ASP A 93 -0.75 21.51 32.21
N PRO A 94 -1.32 22.69 31.91
CA PRO A 94 -0.55 23.83 31.43
C PRO A 94 0.19 24.59 32.55
N SER A 95 0.36 24.03 33.76
CA SER A 95 0.82 24.81 34.93
C SER A 95 2.29 24.63 35.34
N ARG A 96 3.09 23.84 34.61
CA ARG A 96 4.47 23.53 35.05
C ARG A 96 5.55 23.64 34.00
N ILE A 97 5.68 24.79 33.35
CA ILE A 97 6.99 25.22 32.84
C ILE A 97 7.10 26.75 32.91
N ASP A 98 7.68 27.28 33.98
CA ASP A 98 8.63 28.40 33.82
C ASP A 98 9.81 28.20 34.75
N THR A 99 10.94 27.98 34.09
CA THR A 99 12.27 27.85 34.66
C THR A 99 12.86 29.24 34.76
N ARG A 100 12.99 29.79 35.97
CA ARG A 100 13.91 30.91 36.22
C ARG A 100 15.00 30.53 37.18
N PHE A 101 16.04 29.93 36.61
CA PHE A 101 17.38 29.92 37.18
C PHE A 101 17.96 31.34 37.06
N VAL A 102 18.25 31.99 38.18
CA VAL A 102 19.45 32.82 38.31
C VAL A 102 19.95 32.73 39.74
N GLY A 103 21.18 32.21 39.89
CA GLY A 103 21.87 32.14 41.17
C GLY A 103 22.53 33.48 41.52
N ARG A 104 22.55 33.78 42.82
CA ARG A 104 23.46 34.63 43.61
C ARG A 104 22.73 34.93 44.92
N ASP A 105 23.33 35.00 46.10
CA ASP A 105 24.68 34.78 46.59
C ASP A 105 24.51 34.72 48.12
N LYS A 106 25.45 34.07 48.81
CA LYS A 106 25.42 33.90 50.26
C LYS A 106 25.82 35.21 50.95
N ARG A 107 25.06 35.65 51.97
CA ARG A 107 25.54 36.31 53.20
C ARG A 107 24.40 36.47 54.19
#